data_AF-A0A1G1H2Q4-F1
#
_entry.id   AF-A0A1G1H2Q4-F1
#
_cell.length_a   1.000
_cell.length_b   1.000
_cell.length_c   1.000
_cell.angle_alpha   90.00
_cell.angle_beta   90.00
_cell.angle_gamma   90.00
#
_symmetry.space_group_name_H-M   'P 1'
#
loop_
_entity.id
_entity.type
_entity.pdbx_description
1 polymer ?
#
loop_
_entity_poly.entity_id
_entity_poly.type
_entity_poly.pdbx_seq_one_letter_code
_entity_poly.pdbx_strand_id
1 'polypeptide(L)'
;MDNIFSYDSNTGERLHSNDIEVIAMDMGVPADEVRRLYNFVLKRFRRGARIMDFLPILASRRVKHLLYARMRKKGRGIVASEYLEV
;
A
#
# COMPACT_ATOMS: atom_id res chain seq x y z
N MET A 1 10.72 -23.91 -15.49
CA MET A 1 9.72 -23.12 -14.74
C MET A 1 10.30 -21.75 -14.59
N ASP A 2 9.86 -20.82 -15.42
CA ASP A 2 10.49 -19.52 -15.53
C ASP A 2 10.04 -18.65 -14.36
N ASN A 3 11.02 -18.07 -13.67
CA ASN A 3 10.83 -17.24 -12.50
C ASN A 3 10.36 -15.84 -12.94
N ILE A 4 9.06 -15.70 -13.20
CA ILE A 4 8.43 -14.47 -13.71
C ILE A 4 8.13 -13.52 -12.54
N PHE A 5 9.18 -13.01 -11.90
CA PHE A 5 9.11 -11.77 -11.11
C PHE A 5 10.31 -10.89 -11.42
N SER A 6 10.67 -10.80 -12.71
CA SER A 6 11.49 -9.71 -13.19
C SER A 6 10.66 -8.43 -13.07
N TYR A 7 10.95 -7.64 -12.03
CA TYR A 7 10.41 -6.30 -11.85
C TYR A 7 11.01 -5.36 -12.90
N ASP A 8 10.63 -5.58 -14.16
CA ASP A 8 10.82 -4.59 -15.19
C ASP A 8 9.90 -3.39 -14.90
N SER A 9 10.45 -2.21 -15.09
CA SER A 9 9.97 -0.92 -14.58
C SER A 9 8.62 -0.51 -15.18
N ASN A 10 8.13 -1.20 -16.21
CA ASN A 10 6.84 -0.99 -16.85
C ASN A 10 5.77 -2.05 -16.52
N THR A 11 6.15 -3.25 -16.09
CA THR A 11 5.21 -4.39 -15.92
C THR A 11 4.73 -4.53 -14.47
N GLY A 12 5.53 -4.07 -13.50
CA GLY A 12 5.16 -4.09 -12.08
C GLY A 12 3.97 -3.19 -11.72
N GLU A 13 3.70 -2.13 -12.50
CA GLU A 13 2.58 -1.23 -12.23
C GLU A 13 1.21 -1.88 -12.46
N ARG A 14 1.11 -2.81 -13.42
CA ARG A 14 -0.13 -3.56 -13.67
C ARG A 14 -0.40 -4.63 -12.62
N LEU A 15 0.66 -5.24 -12.07
CA LEU A 15 0.58 -6.32 -11.08
C LEU A 15 -0.05 -5.89 -9.75
N HIS A 16 0.01 -4.60 -9.40
CA HIS A 16 -0.50 -4.09 -8.13
C HIS A 16 -1.79 -3.27 -8.25
N SER A 17 -2.37 -3.15 -9.45
CA SER A 17 -3.58 -2.34 -9.65
C SER A 17 -4.77 -2.86 -8.84
N ASN A 18 -4.95 -4.18 -8.74
CA ASN A 18 -6.02 -4.77 -7.93
C ASN A 18 -5.89 -4.42 -6.45
N ASP A 19 -4.68 -4.56 -5.88
CA ASP A 19 -4.42 -4.20 -4.48
C ASP A 19 -4.68 -2.71 -4.20
N ILE A 20 -4.29 -1.85 -5.13
CA ILE A 20 -4.52 -0.40 -5.04
C ILE A 20 -6.01 -0.09 -5.07
N GLU A 21 -6.78 -0.73 -5.94
CA GLU A 21 -8.23 -0.56 -6.04
C GLU A 21 -8.95 -1.04 -4.78
N VAL A 22 -8.58 -2.23 -4.27
CA VAL A 22 -9.12 -2.75 -3.01
C VAL A 22 -8.81 -1.81 -1.85
N ILE A 23 -7.58 -1.30 -1.73
CA ILE A 23 -7.22 -0.33 -0.69
C ILE A 23 -8.03 0.97 -0.86
N ALA A 24 -8.21 1.45 -2.09
CA ALA A 24 -8.96 2.65 -2.39
C ALA A 24 -10.44 2.52 -1.98
N MET A 25 -11.06 1.39 -2.29
CA MET A 25 -12.42 1.05 -1.88
C MET A 25 -12.53 0.92 -0.36
N ASP A 26 -11.68 0.11 0.28
CA ASP A 26 -11.67 -0.12 1.73
C ASP A 26 -11.54 1.19 2.52
N MET A 27 -10.71 2.12 2.02
CA MET A 27 -10.37 3.35 2.72
C MET A 27 -11.23 4.55 2.27
N GLY A 28 -12.08 4.41 1.24
CA GLY A 28 -12.82 5.54 0.67
C GLY A 28 -11.91 6.67 0.15
N VAL A 29 -10.75 6.33 -0.40
CA VAL A 29 -9.74 7.26 -0.91
C VAL A 29 -9.59 7.10 -2.42
N PRO A 30 -9.38 8.16 -3.21
CA PRO A 30 -9.19 8.03 -4.66
C PRO A 30 -8.03 7.09 -5.01
N ALA A 31 -8.26 6.18 -5.97
CA ALA A 31 -7.29 5.18 -6.39
C ALA A 31 -5.95 5.80 -6.83
N ASP A 32 -5.96 6.96 -7.50
CA ASP A 32 -4.74 7.67 -7.90
C ASP A 32 -3.92 8.15 -6.70
N GLU A 33 -4.58 8.52 -5.61
CA GLU A 33 -3.90 8.92 -4.38
C GLU A 33 -3.26 7.71 -3.71
N VAL A 34 -3.98 6.60 -3.63
CA VAL A 34 -3.47 5.32 -3.13
C VAL A 34 -2.28 4.84 -3.97
N ARG A 35 -2.38 4.92 -5.31
CA ARG A 35 -1.32 4.54 -6.26
C ARG A 35 -0.03 5.33 -6.02
N ARG A 36 -0.12 6.65 -5.90
CA ARG A 36 1.04 7.52 -5.61
C ARG A 36 1.70 7.13 -4.28
N LEU A 37 0.89 6.91 -3.24
CA LEU A 37 1.40 6.54 -1.92
C LEU A 37 2.04 5.14 -1.92
N TYR A 38 1.41 4.18 -2.60
CA TYR A 38 1.89 2.82 -2.77
C TYR A 38 3.25 2.80 -3.47
N ASN A 39 3.37 3.48 -4.61
CA ASN A 39 4.62 3.57 -5.38
C ASN A 39 5.74 4.21 -4.56
N PHE A 40 5.43 5.23 -3.76
CA PHE A 40 6.39 5.86 -2.86
C PHE A 40 6.89 4.89 -1.78
N VAL A 41 5.98 4.16 -1.14
CA VAL A 41 6.32 3.17 -0.11
C VAL A 41 7.14 2.01 -0.70
N LEU A 42 6.71 1.48 -1.85
CA LEU A 42 7.41 0.38 -2.53
C LEU A 42 8.83 0.79 -2.94
N LYS A 43 8.99 1.99 -3.51
CA LYS A 43 10.31 2.55 -3.82
C LYS A 43 11.21 2.66 -2.58
N ARG A 44 10.64 3.00 -1.42
CA ARG A 44 11.39 3.05 -0.16
C ARG A 44 11.81 1.67 0.33
N PHE A 45 10.93 0.68 0.29
CA PHE A 45 11.29 -0.67 0.69
C PHE A 45 12.34 -1.30 -0.22
N ARG A 46 12.28 -1.05 -1.53
CA ARG A 46 13.28 -1.54 -2.49
C ARG A 46 14.71 -1.08 -2.19
N ARG A 47 14.92 0.10 -1.59
CA ARG A 47 16.26 0.67 -1.35
C ARG A 47 17.12 -0.10 -0.36
N GLY A 48 16.56 -1.04 0.40
CA GLY A 48 17.31 -1.84 1.38
C GLY A 48 16.89 -3.31 1.44
N ALA A 49 16.03 -3.75 0.55
CA ALA A 49 15.51 -5.12 0.56
C ALA A 49 16.46 -6.08 -0.14
N ARG A 50 16.80 -7.17 0.54
CA ARG A 50 17.48 -8.33 -0.08
C ARG A 50 16.49 -9.31 -0.70
N ILE A 51 15.23 -9.31 -0.24
CA ILE A 51 14.15 -10.18 -0.72
C ILE A 51 13.01 -9.29 -1.21
N MET A 52 12.63 -9.46 -2.47
CA MET A 52 11.68 -8.59 -3.17
C MET A 52 10.22 -9.08 -3.12
N ASP A 53 10.02 -10.38 -2.95
CA ASP A 53 8.72 -11.04 -3.13
C ASP A 53 7.66 -10.58 -2.11
N PHE A 54 8.09 -10.19 -0.92
CA PHE A 54 7.21 -9.73 0.16
C PHE A 54 6.93 -8.24 0.13
N LEU A 55 7.66 -7.47 -0.70
CA LEU A 55 7.54 -6.01 -0.71
C LEU A 55 6.14 -5.51 -1.08
N PRO A 56 5.39 -6.13 -2.01
CA PRO A 56 4.02 -5.71 -2.31
C PRO A 56 3.09 -5.80 -1.10
N ILE A 57 3.16 -6.91 -0.36
CA ILE A 57 2.35 -7.14 0.84
C ILE A 57 2.69 -6.11 1.92
N LEU A 58 3.99 -5.87 2.14
CA LEU A 58 4.46 -4.85 3.08
C LEU A 58 4.00 -3.46 2.66
N ALA A 59 4.06 -3.14 1.35
CA ALA A 59 3.62 -1.86 0.81
C ALA A 59 2.12 -1.65 1.05
N SER A 60 1.28 -2.64 0.73
CA SER A 60 -0.18 -2.60 0.97
C SER A 60 -0.50 -2.33 2.44
N ARG A 61 0.13 -3.08 3.37
CA ARG A 61 -0.05 -2.88 4.82
C ARG A 61 0.36 -1.48 5.27
N ARG A 62 1.50 -0.99 4.78
CA ARG A 62 2.02 0.33 5.16
C ARG A 62 1.14 1.46 4.62
N VAL A 63 0.63 1.34 3.39
CA VAL A 63 -0.31 2.30 2.80
C VAL A 63 -1.59 2.38 3.62
N LYS A 64 -2.22 1.25 3.93
CA LYS A 64 -3.42 1.22 4.80
C LYS A 64 -3.14 1.92 6.14
N HIS A 65 -2.04 1.57 6.81
CA HIS A 65 -1.66 2.20 8.08
C HIS A 65 -1.48 3.73 7.96
N LEU A 66 -0.84 4.22 6.91
CA LEU A 66 -0.64 5.65 6.69
C LEU A 66 -1.96 6.39 6.43
N LEU A 67 -2.87 5.79 5.67
CA LEU A 67 -4.20 6.33 5.41
C LEU A 67 -5.05 6.35 6.69
N TYR A 68 -5.04 5.28 7.48
CA TYR A 68 -5.69 5.25 8.80
C TYR A 68 -5.12 6.31 9.73
N ALA A 69 -3.79 6.44 9.81
CA ALA A 69 -3.16 7.47 10.65
C ALA A 69 -3.53 8.89 10.18
N ARG A 70 -3.66 9.11 8.86
CA ARG A 70 -4.15 10.37 8.29
C ARG A 70 -5.60 10.63 8.70
N MET A 71 -6.47 9.63 8.57
CA MET A 71 -7.87 9.74 8.96
C MET A 71 -8.02 9.97 10.45
N ARG A 72 -7.24 9.30 11.30
CA ARG A 72 -7.21 9.57 12.76
C ARG A 72 -6.71 10.97 13.08
N LYS A 73 -5.71 11.49 12.35
CA LYS A 73 -5.28 12.89 12.52
C LYS A 73 -6.34 13.88 12.07
N LYS A 74 -7.05 13.61 10.96
CA LYS A 74 -8.22 14.38 10.50
C LYS A 74 -9.41 14.24 11.46
N GLY A 75 -9.52 13.09 12.10
CA GLY A 75 -10.53 12.64 13.05
C GLY A 75 -10.14 12.80 14.52
N ARG A 76 -9.14 13.60 14.87
CA ARG A 76 -9.06 14.22 16.22
C ARG A 76 -10.16 15.27 16.43
N GLY A 77 -11.28 15.12 15.72
CA GLY A 77 -12.61 15.55 16.12
C GLY A 77 -13.53 14.40 16.56
N ILE A 78 -13.41 13.14 16.09
CA ILE A 78 -14.40 12.08 16.34
C ILE A 78 -13.75 10.66 16.30
N VAL A 79 -13.65 10.05 17.49
CA VAL A 79 -13.46 8.64 17.89
C VAL A 79 -12.57 7.71 17.08
N ALA A 80 -11.49 7.26 17.71
CA ALA A 80 -10.74 6.09 17.32
C ALA A 80 -10.98 4.97 18.34
N SER A 81 -11.85 4.02 18.02
CA SER A 81 -12.14 2.89 18.91
C SER A 81 -12.13 1.50 18.26
N GLU A 82 -12.10 1.34 16.93
CA GLU A 82 -12.54 0.04 16.37
C GLU A 82 -11.51 -0.69 15.49
N TYR A 83 -10.21 -0.56 15.78
CA TYR A 83 -9.18 -1.41 15.14
C TYR A 83 -8.12 -1.91 16.12
N LEU A 84 -8.55 -2.22 17.34
CA LEU A 84 -7.70 -2.79 18.38
C LEU A 84 -8.37 -4.03 18.99
N GLU A 85 -8.70 -4.99 18.14
CA GLU A 85 -8.93 -6.37 18.59
C GLU A 85 -8.11 -7.31 17.69
N VAL A 86 -6.98 -7.75 18.27
CA VAL A 86 -6.35 -9.06 18.05
C VAL A 86 -5.92 -9.56 19.43
#